data_AF-A0AA95MMI3-F1
#
_entry.id   AF-A0AA95MMI3-F1
#
_cell.length_a   1.000
_cell.length_b   1.000
_cell.length_c   1.000
_cell.angle_alpha   90.00
_cell.angle_beta   90.00
_cell.angle_gamma   90.00
#
_symmetry.space_group_name_H-M   'P 1'
#
loop_
_entity.id
_entity.type
_entity.pdbx_description
1 polymer ?
#
loop_
_entity_poly.entity_id
_entity_poly.type
_entity_poly.pdbx_seq_one_letter_code
_entity_poly.pdbx_strand_id
1 'polypeptide(L)'
;MKSSTKALTLSLFPGLGHIYFGNMFRGVMYLLSVFGLAFVTVISLFSYNHNGELAVLAFMAGILIYLVSFIDMGVQISKRKKALTEANPDFPNSKSAQDSERFYTIVLSFVPGLGHFQLGLMNRGLTLLATFLGLGVMVIFITALSSRSEFLVFLAALPIIWVYGFFDAVQQVNKKQRGEELVDRTIYEDFELRREDGKKSKAIATFLSIFPGAGHLYLGLQRRGIQLMAAFLFSVYILDVLRLGIFLFLIPIIWFYSFFDAMQKVSRYGEENVEDIPIIAYFLNHQKWVGIGLILLGAYYLVMNVLLPAFSPILRRLINIDVMYWVQGYFQTGVVCLLLIGGGIKLLSGSKQKKEAQNHE
;
A
#
# COMPACT_ATOMS: atom_id res chain seq x y z
N MET A 1 24.41 -28.46 24.73
CA MET A 1 23.16 -27.92 25.31
C MET A 1 22.21 -27.52 24.19
N LYS A 2 20.91 -27.77 24.36
CA LYS A 2 19.88 -27.30 23.41
C LYS A 2 19.83 -25.77 23.41
N SER A 3 19.72 -25.15 22.24
CA SER A 3 19.80 -23.69 22.10
C SER A 3 18.48 -23.03 22.49
N SER A 4 18.52 -22.06 23.41
CA SER A 4 17.36 -21.24 23.79
C SER A 4 16.78 -20.48 22.60
N THR A 5 17.65 -20.05 21.68
CA THR A 5 17.27 -19.35 20.46
C THR A 5 16.44 -20.25 19.54
N LYS A 6 16.93 -21.47 19.29
CA LYS A 6 16.22 -22.45 18.47
C LYS A 6 14.87 -22.83 19.07
N ALA A 7 14.80 -22.94 20.40
CA ALA A 7 13.54 -23.25 21.09
C ALA A 7 12.52 -22.13 20.96
N LEU A 8 12.94 -20.88 21.14
CA LEU A 8 12.06 -19.72 21.05
C LEU A 8 11.56 -19.50 19.60
N THR A 9 12.43 -19.73 18.60
CA THR A 9 12.02 -19.70 17.20
C THR A 9 11.05 -20.83 16.87
N LEU A 10 11.25 -22.02 17.44
CA LEU A 10 10.33 -23.14 17.25
C LEU A 10 8.97 -22.87 17.91
N SER A 11 8.93 -22.11 19.00
CA SER A 11 7.66 -21.70 19.65
C SER A 11 6.77 -20.78 18.83
N LEU A 12 7.22 -20.27 17.67
CA LEU A 12 6.32 -19.66 16.68
C LEU A 12 5.27 -20.66 16.19
N PHE A 13 5.57 -21.95 16.23
CA PHE A 13 4.58 -23.00 16.13
C PHE A 13 4.19 -23.46 17.55
N PRO A 14 2.88 -23.45 17.89
CA PRO A 14 2.42 -23.78 19.22
C PRO A 14 2.97 -25.12 19.68
N GLY A 15 3.61 -25.13 20.85
CA GLY A 15 4.15 -26.35 21.47
C GLY A 15 5.51 -26.86 20.97
N LEU A 16 6.00 -26.50 19.78
CA LEU A 16 7.25 -27.07 19.25
C LEU A 16 8.50 -26.70 20.07
N GLY A 17 8.55 -25.50 20.66
CA GLY A 17 9.66 -25.13 21.55
C GLY A 17 9.73 -26.00 22.81
N HIS A 18 8.58 -26.41 23.36
CA HIS A 18 8.52 -27.31 24.52
C HIS A 18 9.00 -28.72 24.14
N ILE A 19 8.56 -29.23 22.98
CA ILE A 19 9.04 -30.51 22.43
C ILE A 19 10.56 -30.47 22.23
N TYR A 20 11.07 -29.39 21.63
CA TYR A 20 12.51 -29.21 21.44
C TYR A 20 13.27 -29.36 22.75
N PHE A 21 12.78 -28.80 23.87
CA PHE A 21 13.44 -28.95 25.17
C PHE A 21 13.20 -30.28 25.90
N GLY A 22 12.40 -31.18 25.33
CA GLY A 22 12.10 -32.50 25.88
C GLY A 22 10.76 -32.59 26.62
N ASN A 23 10.01 -31.49 26.72
CA ASN A 23 8.71 -31.44 27.38
C ASN A 23 7.59 -31.82 26.41
N MET A 24 7.57 -33.10 26.01
CA MET A 24 6.64 -33.63 25.01
C MET A 24 5.18 -33.38 25.37
N PHE A 25 4.80 -33.65 26.63
CA PHE A 25 3.43 -33.50 27.09
C PHE A 25 2.90 -32.07 26.92
N ARG A 26 3.61 -31.07 27.44
CA ARG A 26 3.22 -29.66 27.30
C ARG A 26 3.18 -29.23 25.85
N GLY A 27 4.19 -29.65 25.06
CA GLY A 27 4.26 -29.33 23.65
C GLY A 27 3.07 -29.85 22.86
N VAL A 28 2.73 -31.14 23.02
CA VAL A 28 1.58 -31.76 22.34
C VAL A 28 0.27 -31.13 22.81
N MET A 29 0.11 -30.82 24.09
CA MET A 29 -1.10 -30.16 24.62
C MET A 29 -1.33 -28.78 24.00
N TYR A 30 -0.29 -27.95 23.88
CA TYR A 30 -0.41 -26.64 23.23
C TYR A 30 -0.68 -26.77 21.73
N LEU A 31 0.00 -27.70 21.06
CA LEU A 31 -0.19 -27.95 19.64
C LEU A 31 -1.64 -28.37 19.34
N LEU A 32 -2.14 -29.39 20.05
CA LEU A 32 -3.51 -29.88 19.86
C LEU A 32 -4.56 -28.84 20.22
N SER A 33 -4.36 -28.06 21.29
CA SER A 33 -5.31 -27.02 21.69
C SER A 33 -5.43 -25.92 20.63
N VAL A 34 -4.30 -25.40 20.14
CA VAL A 34 -4.31 -24.28 19.19
C VAL A 34 -4.80 -24.73 17.81
N PHE A 35 -4.28 -25.85 17.29
CA PHE A 35 -4.74 -26.39 15.99
C PHE A 35 -6.18 -26.90 16.06
N GLY A 36 -6.59 -27.51 17.18
CA GLY A 36 -7.96 -27.95 17.40
C GLY A 36 -8.95 -26.78 17.37
N LEU A 37 -8.63 -25.68 18.06
CA LEU A 37 -9.47 -24.47 18.03
C LEU A 37 -9.49 -23.82 16.64
N ALA A 38 -8.37 -23.78 15.93
CA ALA A 38 -8.34 -23.31 14.54
C ALA A 38 -9.25 -24.15 13.63
N PHE A 39 -9.26 -25.47 13.81
CA PHE A 39 -10.14 -26.37 13.06
C PHE A 39 -11.62 -26.14 13.40
N VAL A 40 -11.95 -25.95 14.68
CA VAL A 40 -13.30 -25.57 15.14
C VAL A 40 -13.74 -24.24 14.53
N THR A 41 -12.86 -23.23 14.47
CA THR A 41 -13.15 -21.95 13.80
C THR A 41 -13.51 -22.17 12.33
N VAL A 42 -12.71 -22.93 11.58
CA VAL A 42 -12.96 -23.20 10.16
C VAL A 42 -14.28 -23.95 9.97
N ILE A 43 -14.51 -25.05 10.70
CA ILE A 43 -15.77 -25.80 10.60
C ILE A 43 -16.97 -24.91 10.90
N SER A 44 -16.88 -24.07 11.93
CA SER A 44 -18.00 -23.21 12.34
C SER A 44 -18.33 -22.12 11.32
N LEU A 45 -17.33 -21.64 10.56
CA LEU A 45 -17.51 -20.70 9.46
C LEU A 45 -18.14 -21.35 8.22
N PHE A 46 -17.81 -22.61 7.93
CA PHE A 46 -18.28 -23.32 6.72
C PHE A 46 -19.47 -24.27 6.98
N SER A 47 -19.93 -24.39 8.23
CA SER A 47 -21.10 -25.18 8.57
C SER A 47 -22.37 -24.55 8.03
N TYR A 48 -23.33 -25.37 7.62
CA TYR A 48 -24.62 -24.95 7.07
C TYR A 48 -25.35 -23.92 7.95
N ASN A 49 -25.24 -24.07 9.27
CA ASN A 49 -25.86 -23.17 10.25
C ASN A 49 -25.12 -21.83 10.48
N HIS A 50 -23.95 -21.62 9.87
CA HIS A 50 -23.12 -20.41 9.98
C HIS A 50 -23.05 -19.85 11.41
N ASN A 51 -22.47 -20.62 12.34
CA ASN A 51 -22.32 -20.22 13.74
C ASN A 51 -21.14 -19.25 13.92
N GLY A 52 -21.28 -18.04 13.41
CA GLY A 52 -20.24 -17.01 13.41
C GLY A 52 -19.73 -16.67 14.82
N GLU A 53 -20.60 -16.64 15.83
CA GLU A 53 -20.21 -16.38 17.21
C GLU A 53 -19.26 -17.44 17.77
N LEU A 54 -19.56 -18.72 17.54
CA LEU A 54 -18.72 -19.83 17.99
C LEU A 54 -17.38 -19.84 17.25
N ALA A 55 -17.38 -19.50 15.96
CA ALA A 55 -16.15 -19.34 15.20
C ALA A 55 -15.23 -18.25 15.77
N VAL A 56 -15.81 -17.09 16.10
CA VAL A 56 -15.08 -15.95 16.70
C VAL A 56 -14.54 -16.31 18.08
N LEU A 57 -15.36 -16.92 18.94
CA LEU A 57 -14.93 -17.35 20.27
C LEU A 57 -13.80 -18.39 20.22
N ALA A 58 -13.93 -19.41 19.36
CA ALA A 58 -12.89 -20.41 19.16
C ALA A 58 -11.58 -19.80 18.64
N PHE A 59 -11.68 -18.84 17.72
CA PHE A 59 -10.52 -18.13 17.16
C PHE A 59 -9.79 -17.32 18.24
N MET A 60 -10.54 -16.54 19.02
CA MET A 60 -9.99 -15.76 20.13
C MET A 60 -9.34 -16.65 21.20
N ALA A 61 -9.99 -17.75 21.57
CA ALA A 61 -9.44 -18.72 22.51
C ALA A 61 -8.14 -19.35 21.97
N GLY A 62 -8.08 -19.67 20.67
CA GLY A 62 -6.90 -20.21 20.02
C GLY A 62 -5.71 -19.25 20.09
N ILE A 63 -5.95 -17.96 19.83
CA ILE A 63 -4.92 -16.90 19.95
C ILE A 63 -4.43 -16.79 21.40
N LEU A 64 -5.34 -16.76 22.38
CA LEU A 64 -4.98 -16.67 23.79
C LEU A 64 -4.10 -17.84 24.24
N ILE A 65 -4.49 -19.08 23.89
CA ILE A 65 -3.72 -20.28 24.23
C ILE A 65 -2.35 -20.27 23.54
N TYR A 66 -2.27 -19.80 22.29
CA TYR A 66 -1.00 -19.63 21.59
C TYR A 66 -0.07 -18.66 22.33
N LEU A 67 -0.59 -17.49 22.76
CA LEU A 67 0.20 -16.52 23.53
C LEU A 67 0.67 -17.11 24.87
N VAL A 68 -0.20 -17.84 25.58
CA VAL A 68 0.15 -18.54 26.81
C VAL A 68 1.25 -19.58 26.56
N SER A 69 1.16 -20.35 25.47
CA SER A 69 2.19 -21.34 25.09
C SER A 69 3.56 -20.69 24.88
N PHE A 70 3.58 -19.56 24.19
CA PHE A 70 4.80 -18.81 23.89
C PHE A 70 5.42 -18.22 25.17
N ILE A 71 4.60 -17.64 26.05
CA ILE A 71 5.04 -17.09 27.34
C ILE A 71 5.56 -18.21 28.26
N ASP A 72 4.86 -19.36 28.38
CA ASP A 72 5.32 -20.50 29.20
C ASP A 72 6.69 -21.01 28.74
N MET A 73 6.95 -21.05 27.42
CA MET A 73 8.27 -21.40 26.89
C MET A 73 9.33 -20.41 27.38
N GLY A 74 9.02 -19.12 27.31
CA GLY A 74 9.89 -18.07 27.81
C GLY A 74 10.25 -18.20 29.28
N VAL A 75 9.24 -18.40 30.12
CA VAL A 75 9.39 -18.62 31.56
C VAL A 75 10.23 -19.86 31.83
N GLN A 76 10.02 -20.94 31.08
CA GLN A 76 10.79 -22.18 31.23
C GLN A 76 12.26 -22.01 30.85
N ILE A 77 12.57 -21.25 29.80
CA ILE A 77 13.95 -20.88 29.43
C ILE A 77 14.62 -20.09 30.57
N SER A 78 13.91 -19.10 31.11
CA SER A 78 14.40 -18.26 32.20
C SER A 78 14.69 -19.08 33.46
N LYS A 79 13.75 -19.93 33.89
CA LYS A 79 13.93 -20.83 35.05
C LYS A 79 15.11 -21.79 34.88
N ARG A 80 15.26 -22.39 33.69
CA ARG A 80 16.35 -23.33 33.41
C ARG A 80 17.72 -22.66 33.42
N LYS A 81 17.82 -21.40 32.98
CA LYS A 81 19.06 -20.62 33.06
C LYS A 81 19.36 -20.19 34.48
N LYS A 82 18.37 -19.73 35.24
CA LYS A 82 18.55 -19.40 36.66
C LYS A 82 19.11 -20.59 37.45
N ALA A 83 18.55 -21.79 37.24
CA ALA A 83 19.06 -23.02 37.85
C ALA A 83 20.50 -23.36 37.42
N LEU A 84 20.89 -23.06 36.18
CA LEU A 84 22.27 -23.26 35.69
C LEU A 84 23.25 -22.26 36.33
N THR A 85 22.84 -21.01 36.53
CA THR A 85 23.64 -19.97 37.21
C THR A 85 23.79 -20.28 38.71
N GLU A 86 22.73 -20.77 39.35
CA GLU A 86 22.77 -21.21 40.76
C GLU A 86 23.64 -22.47 40.96
N ALA A 87 23.66 -23.38 39.98
CA ALA A 87 24.46 -24.60 40.04
C ALA A 87 25.94 -24.40 39.66
N ASN A 88 26.31 -23.27 39.04
CA ASN A 88 27.67 -22.98 38.65
C ASN A 88 28.00 -21.50 38.88
N PRO A 89 28.61 -21.14 40.04
CA PRO A 89 28.87 -19.73 40.40
C PRO A 89 29.88 -19.03 39.47
N ASP A 90 30.66 -19.77 38.68
CA ASP A 90 31.54 -19.23 37.62
C ASP A 90 30.80 -18.96 36.29
N PHE A 91 29.50 -19.22 36.21
CA PHE A 91 28.72 -18.87 35.02
C PHE A 91 28.67 -17.34 34.90
N PRO A 92 29.17 -16.73 33.80
CA PRO A 92 29.32 -15.28 33.74
C PRO A 92 27.97 -14.60 33.91
N ASN A 93 27.82 -13.76 34.95
CA ASN A 93 26.62 -12.95 35.19
C ASN A 93 26.20 -12.14 33.94
N SER A 94 27.18 -11.76 33.11
CA SER A 94 26.95 -11.08 31.83
C SER A 94 26.15 -11.90 30.82
N LYS A 95 26.34 -13.24 30.74
CA LYS A 95 25.57 -14.10 29.83
C LYS A 95 24.10 -14.21 30.24
N SER A 96 23.84 -14.34 31.55
CA SER A 96 22.47 -14.40 32.09
C SER A 96 21.70 -13.11 31.79
N ALA A 97 22.35 -11.95 31.97
CA ALA A 97 21.76 -10.64 31.66
C ALA A 97 21.50 -10.42 30.17
N GLN A 98 22.43 -10.82 29.29
CA GLN A 98 22.23 -10.75 27.83
C GLN A 98 21.09 -11.65 27.34
N ASP A 99 20.91 -12.79 27.98
CA ASP A 99 19.86 -13.75 27.64
C ASP A 99 18.47 -13.30 28.10
N SER A 100 18.36 -12.67 29.27
CA SER A 100 17.11 -12.08 29.75
C SER A 100 16.70 -10.87 28.92
N GLU A 101 17.64 -9.97 28.59
CA GLU A 101 17.39 -8.83 27.71
C GLU A 101 16.84 -9.27 26.35
N ARG A 102 17.44 -10.30 25.75
CA ARG A 102 16.93 -10.90 24.51
C ARG A 102 15.52 -11.44 24.65
N PHE A 103 15.25 -12.17 25.72
CA PHE A 103 13.94 -12.73 25.96
C PHE A 103 12.87 -11.62 26.05
N TYR A 104 13.10 -10.59 26.88
CA TYR A 104 12.18 -9.46 27.01
C TYR A 104 12.02 -8.69 25.71
N THR A 105 13.10 -8.48 24.96
CA THR A 105 13.05 -7.83 23.63
C THR A 105 12.09 -8.57 22.72
N ILE A 106 12.23 -9.90 22.60
CA ILE A 106 11.39 -10.70 21.69
C ILE A 106 9.93 -10.74 22.12
N VAL A 107 9.67 -10.86 23.43
CA VAL A 107 8.30 -10.85 23.97
C VAL A 107 7.64 -9.49 23.71
N LEU A 108 8.34 -8.40 23.99
CA LEU A 108 7.82 -7.05 23.77
C LEU A 108 7.61 -6.75 22.28
N SER A 109 8.42 -7.31 21.38
CA SER A 109 8.25 -7.18 19.92
C SER A 109 6.93 -7.74 19.36
N PHE A 110 6.13 -8.47 20.13
CA PHE A 110 4.76 -8.79 19.74
C PHE A 110 3.89 -7.55 19.60
N VAL A 111 4.22 -6.47 20.32
CA VAL A 111 3.65 -5.14 20.08
C VAL A 111 4.69 -4.34 19.27
N PRO A 112 4.34 -3.88 18.05
CA PRO A 112 5.25 -3.11 17.20
C PRO A 112 5.93 -1.97 17.97
N GLY A 113 7.25 -1.95 17.94
CA GLY A 113 8.07 -0.91 18.57
C GLY A 113 8.47 -1.13 20.04
N LEU A 114 7.76 -1.96 20.82
CA LEU A 114 8.10 -2.12 22.24
C LEU A 114 9.42 -2.89 22.48
N GLY A 115 9.76 -3.84 21.62
CA GLY A 115 11.06 -4.52 21.69
C GLY A 115 12.24 -3.57 21.49
N HIS A 116 12.07 -2.51 20.69
CA HIS A 116 13.09 -1.48 20.50
C HIS A 116 13.26 -0.60 21.73
N PHE A 117 12.17 -0.28 22.44
CA PHE A 117 12.24 0.45 23.71
C PHE A 117 13.05 -0.30 24.76
N GLN A 118 12.91 -1.64 24.81
CA GLN A 118 13.72 -2.48 25.70
C GLN A 118 15.22 -2.39 25.41
N LEU A 119 15.59 -2.16 24.13
CA LEU A 119 16.98 -2.00 23.71
C LEU A 119 17.50 -0.56 23.84
N GLY A 120 16.65 0.39 24.26
CA GLY A 120 16.98 1.82 24.32
C GLY A 120 16.84 2.55 22.97
N LEU A 121 16.27 1.90 21.94
CA LEU A 121 16.07 2.45 20.61
C LEU A 121 14.70 3.16 20.51
N MET A 122 14.59 4.33 21.15
CA MET A 122 13.33 5.08 21.27
C MET A 122 12.80 5.55 19.92
N ASN A 123 13.65 6.18 19.10
CA ASN A 123 13.22 6.71 17.80
C ASN A 123 12.79 5.59 16.85
N ARG A 124 13.51 4.47 16.87
CA ARG A 124 13.18 3.29 16.06
C ARG A 124 11.84 2.66 16.49
N GLY A 125 11.66 2.46 17.80
CA GLY A 125 10.45 1.89 18.36
C GLY A 125 9.22 2.77 18.14
N LEU A 126 9.35 4.08 18.37
CA LEU A 126 8.27 5.04 18.20
C LEU A 126 7.85 5.14 16.73
N THR A 127 8.80 5.09 15.79
CA THR A 127 8.49 5.07 14.35
C THR A 127 7.65 3.86 13.97
N LEU A 128 7.99 2.65 14.44
CA LEU A 128 7.22 1.44 14.18
C LEU A 128 5.84 1.47 14.83
N LEU A 129 5.78 1.88 16.09
CA LEU A 129 4.54 1.96 16.85
C LEU A 129 3.57 2.97 16.20
N ALA A 130 4.07 4.17 15.88
CA ALA A 130 3.29 5.22 15.23
C ALA A 130 2.83 4.80 13.82
N THR A 131 3.69 4.14 13.05
CA THR A 131 3.32 3.65 11.71
C THR A 131 2.24 2.58 11.79
N PHE A 132 2.37 1.62 12.71
CA PHE A 132 1.41 0.54 12.89
C PHE A 132 0.06 1.04 13.40
N LEU A 133 0.05 1.78 14.52
CA LEU A 133 -1.18 2.32 15.09
C LEU A 133 -1.81 3.37 14.18
N GLY A 134 -0.99 4.27 13.62
CA GLY A 134 -1.45 5.33 12.72
C GLY A 134 -2.12 4.77 11.47
N LEU A 135 -1.52 3.75 10.84
CA LEU A 135 -2.14 3.08 9.68
C LEU A 135 -3.44 2.38 10.07
N GLY A 136 -3.47 1.65 11.19
CA GLY A 136 -4.68 0.98 11.67
C GLY A 136 -5.83 1.96 11.94
N VAL A 137 -5.56 3.03 12.70
CA VAL A 137 -6.54 4.09 12.99
C VAL A 137 -7.00 4.78 11.72
N MET A 138 -6.08 5.14 10.82
CA MET A 138 -6.41 5.81 9.56
C MET A 138 -7.33 4.95 8.68
N VAL A 139 -7.02 3.66 8.51
CA VAL A 139 -7.84 2.76 7.68
C VAL A 139 -9.23 2.58 8.28
N ILE A 140 -9.33 2.37 9.61
CA ILE A 140 -10.62 2.27 10.30
C ILE A 140 -11.40 3.58 10.17
N PHE A 141 -10.74 4.72 10.37
CA PHE A 141 -11.37 6.04 10.26
C PHE A 141 -11.91 6.31 8.86
N ILE A 142 -11.13 6.06 7.80
CA ILE A 142 -11.58 6.22 6.41
C ILE A 142 -12.72 5.26 6.10
N THR A 143 -12.64 4.01 6.55
CA THR A 143 -13.70 3.01 6.37
C THR A 143 -15.00 3.49 7.01
N ALA A 144 -14.93 3.99 8.25
CA ALA A 144 -16.08 4.50 9.00
C ALA A 144 -16.66 5.78 8.38
N LEU A 145 -15.82 6.71 7.93
CA LEU A 145 -16.23 7.98 7.33
C LEU A 145 -16.88 7.78 5.95
N SER A 146 -16.34 6.87 5.15
CA SER A 146 -16.79 6.62 3.79
C SER A 146 -17.94 5.60 3.69
N SER A 147 -18.17 4.80 4.74
CA SER A 147 -19.06 3.65 4.72
C SER A 147 -18.72 2.64 3.61
N ARG A 148 -17.42 2.51 3.30
CA ARG A 148 -16.87 1.64 2.24
C ARG A 148 -15.96 0.59 2.86
N SER A 149 -16.40 -0.67 2.90
CA SER A 149 -15.64 -1.77 3.48
C SER A 149 -14.38 -2.13 2.69
N GLU A 150 -14.29 -1.69 1.43
CA GLU A 150 -13.16 -1.91 0.53
C GLU A 150 -11.85 -1.38 1.12
N PHE A 151 -11.89 -0.32 1.93
CA PHE A 151 -10.70 0.24 2.58
C PHE A 151 -10.08 -0.71 3.63
N LEU A 152 -10.82 -1.68 4.17
CA LEU A 152 -10.28 -2.65 5.13
C LEU A 152 -9.15 -3.50 4.53
N VAL A 153 -9.06 -3.62 3.20
CA VAL A 153 -7.95 -4.33 2.53
C VAL A 153 -6.59 -3.76 2.93
N PHE A 154 -6.50 -2.46 3.24
CA PHE A 154 -5.25 -1.81 3.64
C PHE A 154 -4.76 -2.25 5.03
N LEU A 155 -5.60 -2.89 5.86
CA LEU A 155 -5.16 -3.51 7.11
C LEU A 155 -4.16 -4.66 6.86
N ALA A 156 -4.09 -5.21 5.65
CA ALA A 156 -3.07 -6.19 5.25
C ALA A 156 -1.63 -5.66 5.37
N ALA A 157 -1.43 -4.34 5.42
CA ALA A 157 -0.12 -3.74 5.68
C ALA A 157 0.35 -3.94 7.14
N LEU A 158 -0.58 -4.05 8.11
CA LEU A 158 -0.25 -4.21 9.52
C LEU A 158 0.58 -5.46 9.84
N PRO A 159 0.21 -6.69 9.40
CA PRO A 159 1.04 -7.86 9.64
C PRO A 159 2.42 -7.75 8.98
N ILE A 160 2.55 -7.07 7.83
CA ILE A 160 3.84 -6.84 7.16
C ILE A 160 4.73 -5.94 8.02
N ILE A 161 4.18 -4.82 8.51
CA ILE A 161 4.89 -3.89 9.41
C ILE A 161 5.29 -4.59 10.71
N TRP A 162 4.39 -5.41 11.28
CA TRP A 162 4.64 -6.19 12.49
C TRP A 162 5.79 -7.19 12.29
N VAL A 163 5.75 -8.01 11.23
CA VAL A 163 6.81 -8.98 10.92
C VAL A 163 8.15 -8.28 10.76
N TYR A 164 8.19 -7.17 10.01
CA TYR A 164 9.40 -6.38 9.86
C TYR A 164 9.93 -5.89 11.21
N GLY A 165 9.07 -5.25 12.02
CA GLY A 165 9.45 -4.75 13.34
C GLY A 165 9.94 -5.84 14.29
N PHE A 166 9.32 -7.02 14.26
CA PHE A 166 9.73 -8.18 15.04
C PHE A 166 11.14 -8.66 14.63
N PHE A 167 11.36 -8.89 13.34
CA PHE A 167 12.67 -9.31 12.83
C PHE A 167 13.76 -8.26 13.09
N ASP A 168 13.41 -6.99 12.96
CA ASP A 168 14.32 -5.89 13.21
C ASP A 168 14.79 -5.85 14.68
N ALA A 169 13.86 -5.94 15.64
CA ALA A 169 14.22 -6.02 17.06
C ALA A 169 15.10 -7.24 17.38
N VAL A 170 14.80 -8.41 16.78
CA VAL A 170 15.64 -9.61 16.89
C VAL A 170 17.05 -9.36 16.33
N GLN A 171 17.18 -8.64 15.21
CA GLN A 171 18.47 -8.28 14.64
C GLN A 171 19.25 -7.32 15.55
N GLN A 172 18.59 -6.30 16.10
CA GLN A 172 19.23 -5.31 16.98
C GLN A 172 19.75 -5.95 18.27
N VAL A 173 18.98 -6.85 18.90
CA VAL A 173 19.50 -7.56 20.09
C VAL A 173 20.65 -8.49 19.73
N ASN A 174 20.62 -9.14 18.56
CA ASN A 174 21.75 -9.96 18.10
C ASN A 174 23.00 -9.09 17.84
N LYS A 175 22.86 -7.86 17.33
CA LYS A 175 23.97 -6.89 17.17
C LYS A 175 24.57 -6.53 18.53
N LYS A 176 23.74 -6.12 19.48
CA LYS A 176 24.16 -5.79 20.84
C LYS A 176 24.89 -6.97 21.52
N GLN A 177 24.40 -8.19 21.33
CA GLN A 177 25.04 -9.41 21.86
C GLN A 177 26.41 -9.70 21.22
N ARG A 178 26.68 -9.24 19.99
CA ARG A 178 28.01 -9.32 19.36
C ARG A 178 28.97 -8.23 19.85
N GLY A 179 28.52 -7.33 20.72
CA GLY A 179 29.31 -6.19 21.18
C GLY A 179 29.27 -4.98 20.25
N GLU A 180 28.36 -4.96 19.26
CA GLU A 180 28.15 -3.79 18.42
C GLU A 180 27.37 -2.72 19.20
N GLU A 181 27.80 -1.47 19.10
CA GLU A 181 27.08 -0.33 19.68
C GLU A 181 25.78 -0.07 18.89
N LEU A 182 24.67 0.06 19.62
CA LEU A 182 23.38 0.38 19.02
C LEU A 182 23.22 1.91 18.96
N VAL A 183 22.98 2.43 17.77
CA VAL A 183 22.67 3.86 17.58
C VAL A 183 21.17 4.02 17.41
N ASP A 184 20.54 4.87 18.23
CA ASP A 184 19.10 5.15 18.13
C ASP A 184 18.81 6.08 16.95
N ARG A 185 18.25 5.50 15.90
CA ARG A 185 17.87 6.17 14.65
C ARG A 185 16.53 5.64 14.19
N THR A 186 15.82 6.45 13.40
CA THR A 186 14.60 5.96 12.75
C THR A 186 14.95 4.90 11.70
N ILE A 187 14.00 4.02 11.38
CA ILE A 187 14.17 3.03 10.30
C ILE A 187 14.45 3.72 8.97
N TYR A 188 13.80 4.85 8.71
CA TYR A 188 13.96 5.63 7.48
C TYR A 188 15.41 6.14 7.34
N GLU A 189 15.98 6.67 8.41
CA GLU A 189 17.37 7.14 8.45
C GLU A 189 18.37 5.98 8.25
N ASP A 190 18.11 4.82 8.86
CA ASP A 190 18.93 3.61 8.68
C ASP A 190 18.91 3.12 7.21
N PHE A 191 17.77 3.27 6.51
CA PHE A 191 17.67 3.00 5.07
C PHE A 191 18.39 4.03 4.19
N GLU A 192 18.49 5.28 4.63
CA GLU A 192 19.22 6.33 3.92
C GLU A 192 20.73 6.15 4.05
N LEU A 193 21.21 5.82 5.25
CA LEU A 193 22.64 5.61 5.54
C LEU A 193 23.20 4.32 4.95
N ARG A 194 22.37 3.29 4.76
CA ARG A 194 22.77 2.07 4.04
C ARG A 194 23.06 2.28 2.56
N ARG A 195 22.80 3.47 2.01
CA ARG A 195 23.19 3.83 0.65
C ARG A 195 24.43 4.69 0.71
N GLU A 196 25.52 4.17 0.14
CA GLU A 196 26.87 4.77 0.14
C GLU A 196 26.89 6.23 -0.35
N ASP A 197 25.88 6.66 -1.12
CA ASP A 197 25.84 7.99 -1.73
C ASP A 197 24.88 8.98 -1.03
N GLY A 198 24.17 8.60 0.03
CA GLY A 198 23.07 9.42 0.60
C GLY A 198 21.87 9.62 -0.35
N LYS A 199 21.85 8.90 -1.48
CA LYS A 199 20.83 8.99 -2.54
C LYS A 199 19.56 8.21 -2.15
N LYS A 200 18.40 8.77 -2.49
CA LYS A 200 17.08 8.11 -2.35
C LYS A 200 17.00 6.83 -3.21
N SER A 201 16.09 5.92 -2.87
CA SER A 201 16.01 4.61 -3.52
C SER A 201 15.47 4.70 -4.92
N LYS A 202 16.18 4.17 -5.92
CA LYS A 202 15.58 3.99 -7.25
C LYS A 202 14.38 3.01 -7.20
N ALA A 203 14.45 1.96 -6.38
CA ALA A 203 13.37 0.98 -6.24
C ALA A 203 12.14 1.55 -5.53
N ILE A 204 12.30 2.25 -4.40
CA ILE A 204 11.17 2.89 -3.70
C ILE A 204 10.57 3.99 -4.57
N ALA A 205 11.39 4.80 -5.25
CA ALA A 205 10.91 5.81 -6.17
C ALA A 205 10.08 5.19 -7.30
N THR A 206 10.54 4.08 -7.89
CA THR A 206 9.81 3.32 -8.92
C THR A 206 8.48 2.80 -8.39
N PHE A 207 8.47 2.22 -7.20
CA PHE A 207 7.24 1.73 -6.57
C PHE A 207 6.25 2.87 -6.29
N LEU A 208 6.71 3.98 -5.72
CA LEU A 208 5.88 5.16 -5.48
C LEU A 208 5.39 5.79 -6.78
N SER A 209 6.11 5.64 -7.89
CA SER A 209 5.72 6.17 -9.20
C SER A 209 4.44 5.54 -9.76
N ILE A 210 4.02 4.37 -9.25
CA ILE A 210 2.72 3.77 -9.56
C ILE A 210 1.57 4.74 -9.21
N PHE A 211 1.74 5.57 -8.18
CA PHE A 211 0.81 6.66 -7.91
C PHE A 211 1.32 7.95 -8.56
N PRO A 212 0.57 8.57 -9.48
CA PRO A 212 1.02 9.75 -10.20
C PRO A 212 1.54 10.86 -9.28
N GLY A 213 2.80 11.26 -9.49
CA GLY A 213 3.47 12.33 -8.73
C GLY A 213 4.16 11.90 -7.43
N ALA A 214 3.87 10.72 -6.86
CA ALA A 214 4.48 10.29 -5.60
C ALA A 214 5.96 9.90 -5.77
N GLY A 215 6.33 9.25 -6.88
CA GLY A 215 7.73 8.99 -7.23
C GLY A 215 8.57 10.28 -7.36
N HIS A 216 8.03 11.30 -8.02
CA HIS A 216 8.65 12.61 -8.15
C HIS A 216 8.88 13.30 -6.80
N LEU A 217 7.86 13.29 -5.93
CA LEU A 217 7.96 13.85 -4.58
C LEU A 217 9.05 13.17 -3.76
N TYR A 218 9.17 11.85 -3.87
CA TYR A 218 10.22 11.08 -3.20
C TYR A 218 11.63 11.44 -3.68
N LEU A 219 11.78 11.80 -4.96
CA LEU A 219 13.04 12.31 -5.53
C LEU A 219 13.29 13.80 -5.24
N GLY A 220 12.39 14.48 -4.52
CA GLY A 220 12.49 15.91 -4.22
C GLY A 220 11.93 16.85 -5.30
N LEU A 221 11.32 16.32 -6.36
CA LEU A 221 10.71 17.09 -7.46
C LEU A 221 9.30 17.54 -7.07
N GLN A 222 9.21 18.49 -6.14
CA GLN A 222 7.95 18.87 -5.49
C GLN A 222 6.95 19.49 -6.45
N ARG A 223 7.37 20.46 -7.27
CA ARG A 223 6.48 21.19 -8.18
C ARG A 223 5.90 20.24 -9.22
N ARG A 224 6.76 19.41 -9.81
CA ARG A 224 6.36 18.40 -10.79
C ARG A 224 5.44 17.34 -10.20
N GLY A 225 5.81 16.80 -9.04
CA GLY A 225 5.04 15.76 -8.37
C GLY A 225 3.64 16.21 -7.97
N ILE A 226 3.52 17.40 -7.35
CA ILE A 226 2.21 17.96 -6.98
C ILE A 226 1.36 18.23 -8.23
N GLN A 227 1.93 18.75 -9.32
CA GLN A 227 1.18 19.00 -10.55
C GLN A 227 0.65 17.73 -11.19
N LEU A 228 1.44 16.65 -11.25
CA LEU A 228 0.99 15.35 -11.77
C LEU A 228 -0.08 14.71 -10.88
N MET A 229 0.11 14.79 -9.57
CA MET A 229 -0.84 14.28 -8.60
C MET A 229 -2.17 15.03 -8.68
N ALA A 230 -2.11 16.36 -8.74
CA ALA A 230 -3.28 17.22 -8.93
C ALA A 230 -3.96 16.95 -10.27
N ALA A 231 -3.22 16.87 -11.37
CA ALA A 231 -3.78 16.58 -12.69
C ALA A 231 -4.50 15.23 -12.72
N PHE A 232 -3.89 14.19 -12.15
CA PHE A 232 -4.49 12.86 -12.05
C PHE A 232 -5.77 12.88 -11.19
N LEU A 233 -5.68 13.31 -9.93
CA LEU A 233 -6.82 13.30 -9.01
C LEU A 233 -7.96 14.22 -9.47
N PHE A 234 -7.62 15.41 -9.96
CA PHE A 234 -8.60 16.36 -10.48
C PHE A 234 -9.27 15.83 -11.75
N SER A 235 -8.52 15.17 -12.64
CA SER A 235 -9.12 14.54 -13.81
C SER A 235 -10.12 13.45 -13.41
N VAL A 236 -9.76 12.56 -12.48
CA VAL A 236 -10.68 11.52 -11.98
C VAL A 236 -11.93 12.15 -11.39
N TYR A 237 -11.77 13.14 -10.52
CA TYR A 237 -12.89 13.83 -9.87
C TYR A 237 -13.82 14.53 -10.87
N ILE A 238 -13.26 15.32 -11.79
CA ILE A 238 -14.05 16.05 -12.80
C ILE A 238 -14.75 15.07 -13.75
N LEU A 239 -14.06 14.00 -14.16
CA LEU A 239 -14.65 13.01 -15.04
C LEU A 239 -15.82 12.28 -14.38
N ASP A 240 -15.71 11.97 -13.09
CA ASP A 240 -16.78 11.35 -12.31
C ASP A 240 -17.96 12.30 -12.09
N VAL A 241 -17.71 13.50 -11.56
CA VAL A 241 -18.74 14.50 -11.24
C VAL A 241 -19.51 14.95 -12.48
N LEU A 242 -18.80 15.22 -13.58
CA LEU A 242 -19.43 15.61 -14.85
C LEU A 242 -19.91 14.40 -15.65
N ARG A 243 -19.73 13.17 -15.16
CA ARG A 243 -20.13 11.92 -15.86
C ARG A 243 -19.57 11.86 -17.29
N LEU A 244 -18.34 12.31 -17.48
CA LEU A 244 -17.63 12.40 -18.76
C LEU A 244 -17.09 11.02 -19.19
N GLY A 245 -17.97 10.02 -19.31
CA GLY A 245 -17.58 8.63 -19.58
C GLY A 245 -16.69 8.47 -20.82
N ILE A 246 -16.95 9.24 -21.87
CA ILE A 246 -16.16 9.23 -23.10
C ILE A 246 -14.71 9.69 -22.90
N PHE A 247 -14.41 10.45 -21.84
CA PHE A 247 -13.06 10.96 -21.55
C PHE A 247 -12.34 10.13 -20.48
N LEU A 248 -12.90 9.00 -20.02
CA LEU A 248 -12.23 8.11 -19.07
C LEU A 248 -10.90 7.57 -19.59
N PHE A 249 -10.69 7.52 -20.93
CA PHE A 249 -9.40 7.16 -21.52
C PHE A 249 -8.26 8.15 -21.19
N LEU A 250 -8.57 9.38 -20.74
CA LEU A 250 -7.57 10.35 -20.31
C LEU A 250 -6.87 9.94 -19.01
N ILE A 251 -7.56 9.22 -18.12
CA ILE A 251 -7.00 8.73 -16.85
C ILE A 251 -5.76 7.85 -17.07
N PRO A 252 -5.83 6.74 -17.85
CA PRO A 252 -4.66 5.92 -18.11
C PRO A 252 -3.57 6.69 -18.87
N ILE A 253 -3.92 7.63 -19.76
CA ILE A 253 -2.91 8.45 -20.46
C ILE A 253 -2.10 9.31 -19.47
N ILE A 254 -2.78 10.04 -18.58
CA ILE A 254 -2.12 10.86 -17.54
C ILE A 254 -1.29 9.97 -16.62
N TRP A 255 -1.82 8.80 -16.26
CA TRP A 255 -1.13 7.83 -15.42
C TRP A 255 0.16 7.32 -16.07
N PHE A 256 0.10 6.83 -17.31
CA PHE A 256 1.26 6.34 -18.05
C PHE A 256 2.30 7.44 -18.25
N TYR A 257 1.87 8.65 -18.62
CA TYR A 257 2.76 9.80 -18.73
C TYR A 257 3.50 10.04 -17.42
N SER A 258 2.77 10.13 -16.30
CA SER A 258 3.36 10.33 -14.97
C SER A 258 4.33 9.22 -14.59
N PHE A 259 3.95 7.96 -14.81
CA PHE A 259 4.75 6.79 -14.49
C PHE A 259 6.06 6.74 -15.29
N PHE A 260 5.99 6.89 -16.61
CA PHE A 260 7.18 6.88 -17.47
C PHE A 260 8.08 8.07 -17.22
N ASP A 261 7.48 9.24 -16.98
CA ASP A 261 8.23 10.43 -16.60
C ASP A 261 9.01 10.21 -15.29
N ALA A 262 8.36 9.66 -14.27
CA ALA A 262 9.03 9.32 -13.02
C ALA A 262 10.15 8.29 -13.23
N MET A 263 9.92 7.23 -14.02
CA MET A 263 10.94 6.22 -14.35
C MET A 263 12.17 6.84 -15.02
N GLN A 264 11.96 7.79 -15.92
CA GLN A 264 13.04 8.50 -16.59
C GLN A 264 13.81 9.43 -15.64
N LYS A 265 13.14 10.02 -14.65
CA LYS A 265 13.81 10.77 -13.57
C LYS A 265 14.57 9.85 -12.61
N VAL A 266 14.02 8.68 -12.28
CA VAL A 266 14.67 7.67 -11.44
C VAL A 266 15.96 7.16 -12.08
N SER A 267 15.96 6.92 -13.40
CA SER A 267 17.16 6.43 -14.09
C SER A 267 18.30 7.44 -13.99
N ARG A 268 18.01 8.73 -14.21
CA ARG A 268 18.97 9.85 -14.18
C ARG A 268 19.30 10.36 -12.77
N TYR A 269 18.56 9.90 -11.76
CA TYR A 269 18.74 10.35 -10.38
C TYR A 269 20.12 9.96 -9.86
N GLY A 270 20.92 10.97 -9.49
CA GLY A 270 22.27 10.81 -8.97
C GLY A 270 23.40 10.81 -10.02
N GLU A 271 23.06 10.96 -11.30
CA GLU A 271 24.01 11.13 -12.42
C GLU A 271 23.94 12.55 -12.99
N GLU A 272 22.73 13.14 -13.06
CA GLU A 272 22.48 14.50 -13.54
C GLU A 272 21.70 15.32 -12.50
N ASN A 273 21.90 16.65 -12.49
CA ASN A 273 21.05 17.57 -11.73
C ASN A 273 19.66 17.59 -12.38
N VAL A 274 18.71 16.90 -11.77
CA VAL A 274 17.33 16.87 -12.25
C VAL A 274 16.62 18.16 -11.82
N GLU A 275 16.42 19.09 -12.75
CA GLU A 275 15.69 20.32 -12.47
C GLU A 275 14.19 20.08 -12.28
N ASP A 276 13.61 20.72 -11.25
CA ASP A 276 12.18 20.69 -10.94
C ASP A 276 11.41 21.71 -11.78
N ILE A 277 11.34 21.43 -13.08
CA ILE A 277 10.61 22.24 -14.05
C ILE A 277 9.12 21.85 -14.01
N PRO A 278 8.20 22.82 -13.83
CA PRO A 278 6.76 22.56 -13.84
C PRO A 278 6.29 22.08 -15.21
N ILE A 279 5.44 21.05 -15.23
CA ILE A 279 4.88 20.47 -16.47
C ILE A 279 3.93 21.45 -17.16
N ILE A 280 3.24 22.28 -16.37
CA ILE A 280 2.28 23.26 -16.87
C ILE A 280 2.96 24.32 -17.76
N ALA A 281 4.29 24.53 -17.64
CA ALA A 281 5.00 25.49 -18.49
C ALA A 281 4.81 25.22 -20.00
N TYR A 282 4.64 23.96 -20.41
CA TYR A 282 4.38 23.60 -21.79
C TYR A 282 2.94 23.92 -22.26
N PHE A 283 1.97 23.84 -21.35
CA PHE A 283 0.56 24.16 -21.61
C PHE A 283 0.29 25.66 -21.70
N LEU A 284 1.12 26.49 -21.05
CA LEU A 284 1.02 27.95 -21.13
C LEU A 284 1.13 28.45 -22.58
N ASN A 285 1.87 27.74 -23.44
CA ASN A 285 2.02 28.13 -24.84
C ASN A 285 0.78 27.80 -25.71
N HIS A 286 -0.19 27.02 -25.20
CA HIS A 286 -1.38 26.57 -25.92
C HIS A 286 -2.71 26.96 -25.24
N GLN A 287 -2.69 27.91 -24.31
CA GLN A 287 -3.85 28.36 -23.53
C GLN A 287 -5.08 28.68 -24.39
N LYS A 288 -4.90 29.27 -25.58
CA LYS A 288 -6.00 29.59 -26.50
C LYS A 288 -6.79 28.35 -26.91
N TRP A 289 -6.10 27.26 -27.26
CA TRP A 289 -6.74 26.01 -27.68
C TRP A 289 -7.39 25.28 -26.51
N VAL A 290 -6.74 25.29 -25.34
CA VAL A 290 -7.31 24.75 -24.10
C VAL A 290 -8.60 25.51 -23.72
N GLY A 291 -8.58 26.85 -23.82
CA GLY A 291 -9.73 27.70 -23.56
C GLY A 291 -10.89 27.44 -24.54
N ILE A 292 -10.60 27.33 -25.84
CA ILE A 292 -11.61 26.95 -26.85
C ILE A 292 -12.22 25.58 -26.52
N GLY A 293 -11.38 24.61 -26.16
CA GLY A 293 -11.82 23.27 -25.74
C GLY A 293 -12.76 23.33 -24.53
N LEU A 294 -12.41 24.12 -23.51
CA LEU A 294 -13.25 24.31 -22.32
C LEU A 294 -14.60 24.95 -22.64
N ILE A 295 -14.62 25.97 -23.51
CA ILE A 295 -15.86 26.65 -23.92
C ILE A 295 -16.77 25.68 -24.67
N LEU A 296 -16.23 24.92 -25.64
CA LEU A 296 -17.00 23.94 -26.41
C LEU A 296 -17.54 22.82 -25.51
N LEU A 297 -16.72 22.32 -24.59
CA LEU A 297 -17.12 21.28 -23.64
C LEU A 297 -18.23 21.80 -22.70
N GLY A 298 -18.07 23.02 -22.17
CA GLY A 298 -19.07 23.66 -21.31
C GLY A 298 -20.39 23.91 -22.04
N ALA A 299 -20.34 24.40 -23.29
CA ALA A 299 -21.53 24.60 -24.12
C ALA A 299 -22.24 23.28 -24.43
N TYR A 300 -21.48 22.22 -24.77
CA TYR A 300 -22.04 20.87 -24.97
C TYR A 300 -22.77 20.39 -23.72
N TYR A 301 -22.16 20.52 -22.54
CA TYR A 301 -22.78 20.11 -21.27
C TYR A 301 -24.03 20.91 -20.93
N LEU A 302 -23.98 22.22 -21.11
CA LEU A 302 -25.10 23.11 -20.87
C LEU A 302 -26.28 22.76 -21.79
N VAL A 303 -26.02 22.48 -23.07
CA VAL A 303 -27.08 22.07 -24.00
C VAL A 303 -27.66 20.71 -23.62
N MET A 304 -26.81 19.70 -23.42
CA MET A 304 -27.27 18.31 -23.24
C MET A 304 -27.91 18.04 -21.88
N ASN A 305 -27.40 18.65 -20.81
CA ASN A 305 -27.83 18.34 -19.44
C ASN A 305 -28.72 19.42 -18.80
N VAL A 306 -28.81 20.62 -19.40
CA VAL A 306 -29.63 21.72 -18.86
C VAL A 306 -30.68 22.17 -19.86
N LEU A 307 -30.28 22.69 -21.02
CA LEU A 307 -31.24 23.28 -21.97
C LEU A 307 -32.19 22.23 -22.56
N LEU A 308 -31.66 21.15 -23.14
CA LEU A 308 -32.49 20.12 -23.76
C LEU A 308 -33.49 19.51 -22.77
N PRO A 309 -33.11 19.11 -21.54
CA PRO A 309 -34.07 18.64 -20.55
C PRO A 309 -35.12 19.69 -20.16
N ALA A 310 -34.71 20.95 -19.98
CA ALA A 310 -35.62 22.03 -19.60
C ALA A 310 -36.66 22.36 -20.69
N PHE A 311 -36.24 22.35 -21.97
CA PHE A 311 -37.12 22.71 -23.08
C PHE A 311 -37.84 21.51 -23.73
N SER A 312 -37.40 20.27 -23.45
CA SER A 312 -37.99 19.05 -24.02
C SER A 312 -39.52 18.96 -23.83
N PRO A 313 -40.10 19.23 -22.63
CA PRO A 313 -41.54 19.15 -22.44
C PRO A 313 -42.34 20.17 -23.29
N ILE A 314 -41.79 21.37 -23.44
CA ILE A 314 -42.39 22.45 -24.25
C ILE A 314 -42.34 22.07 -25.73
N LEU A 315 -41.18 21.60 -26.18
CA LEU A 315 -40.97 21.20 -27.57
C LEU A 315 -41.86 20.02 -27.95
N ARG A 316 -41.98 19.00 -27.08
CA ARG A 316 -42.89 17.88 -27.28
C ARG A 316 -44.34 18.32 -27.43
N ARG A 317 -44.79 19.33 -26.68
CA ARG A 317 -46.15 19.90 -26.82
C ARG A 317 -46.36 20.67 -28.12
N LEU A 318 -45.36 21.39 -28.59
CA LEU A 318 -45.45 22.24 -29.79
C LEU A 318 -45.37 21.42 -31.09
N ILE A 319 -44.42 20.50 -31.18
CA ILE A 319 -44.11 19.78 -32.43
C ILE A 319 -44.47 18.29 -32.39
N ASN A 320 -45.01 17.78 -31.28
CA ASN A 320 -45.39 16.36 -31.08
C ASN A 320 -44.25 15.35 -31.35
N ILE A 321 -43.00 15.79 -31.22
CA ILE A 321 -41.80 14.97 -31.41
C ILE A 321 -41.01 14.95 -30.10
N ASP A 322 -40.57 13.76 -29.70
CA ASP A 322 -39.71 13.58 -28.52
C ASP A 322 -38.23 13.81 -28.88
N VAL A 323 -37.85 15.09 -28.97
CA VAL A 323 -36.48 15.49 -29.35
C VAL A 323 -35.43 14.92 -28.41
N MET A 324 -35.77 14.72 -27.13
CA MET A 324 -34.84 14.13 -26.16
C MET A 324 -34.49 12.68 -26.53
N TYR A 325 -35.51 11.87 -26.89
CA TYR A 325 -35.29 10.49 -27.34
C TYR A 325 -34.35 10.43 -28.54
N TRP A 326 -34.54 11.29 -29.53
CA TRP A 326 -33.70 11.31 -30.74
C TRP A 326 -32.27 11.77 -30.45
N VAL A 327 -32.09 12.81 -29.64
CA VAL A 327 -30.76 13.30 -29.28
C VAL A 327 -30.01 12.26 -28.45
N GLN A 328 -30.61 11.70 -27.41
CA GLN A 328 -29.93 10.69 -26.58
C GLN A 328 -29.69 9.38 -27.33
N GLY A 329 -30.61 8.95 -28.19
CA GLY A 329 -30.51 7.68 -28.93
C GLY A 329 -29.55 7.72 -30.11
N TYR A 330 -29.43 8.85 -30.82
CA TYR A 330 -28.75 8.89 -32.12
C TYR A 330 -27.64 9.95 -32.24
N PHE A 331 -27.54 10.94 -31.34
CA PHE A 331 -26.54 12.00 -31.48
C PHE A 331 -25.10 11.47 -31.46
N GLN A 332 -24.75 10.65 -30.45
CA GLN A 332 -23.42 10.06 -30.34
C GLN A 332 -23.09 9.18 -31.55
N THR A 333 -24.02 8.29 -31.93
CA THR A 333 -23.88 7.41 -33.10
C THR A 333 -23.68 8.23 -34.38
N GLY A 334 -24.46 9.29 -34.58
CA GLY A 334 -24.34 10.18 -35.73
C GLY A 334 -22.97 10.87 -35.82
N VAL A 335 -22.48 11.41 -34.69
CA VAL A 335 -21.14 12.03 -34.65
C VAL A 335 -20.05 11.00 -34.96
N VAL A 336 -20.11 9.79 -34.41
CA VAL A 336 -19.14 8.72 -34.68
C VAL A 336 -19.17 8.33 -36.16
N CYS A 337 -20.36 8.14 -36.75
CA CYS A 337 -20.50 7.84 -38.18
C CYS A 337 -19.89 8.93 -39.05
N LEU A 338 -20.15 10.21 -38.76
CA LEU A 338 -19.58 11.34 -39.51
C LEU A 338 -18.06 11.39 -39.39
N LEU A 339 -17.50 11.14 -38.20
CA LEU A 339 -16.04 11.09 -37.99
C LEU A 339 -15.40 9.93 -38.74
N LEU A 340 -16.00 8.75 -38.75
CA LEU A 340 -15.48 7.58 -39.46
C LEU A 340 -15.55 7.77 -40.98
N ILE A 341 -16.68 8.27 -41.51
CA ILE A 341 -16.84 8.55 -42.94
C ILE A 341 -15.86 9.64 -43.36
N GLY A 342 -15.81 10.77 -42.63
CA GLY A 342 -14.89 11.86 -42.92
C GLY A 342 -13.42 11.45 -42.81
N GLY A 343 -13.06 10.69 -41.78
CA GLY A 343 -11.74 10.11 -41.61
C GLY A 343 -11.36 9.16 -42.75
N GLY A 344 -12.29 8.29 -43.17
CA GLY A 344 -12.14 7.41 -44.31
C GLY A 344 -11.91 8.16 -45.63
N ILE A 345 -12.73 9.17 -45.92
CA ILE A 345 -12.57 10.02 -47.12
C ILE A 345 -11.21 10.74 -47.13
N LYS A 346 -10.78 11.26 -45.96
CA LYS A 346 -9.49 11.94 -45.83
C LYS A 346 -8.31 10.99 -46.05
N LEU A 347 -8.38 9.77 -45.51
CA LEU A 347 -7.36 8.73 -45.71
C LEU A 347 -7.27 8.31 -47.18
N LEU A 348 -8.41 8.17 -47.86
CA LEU A 348 -8.46 7.85 -49.30
C LEU A 348 -7.83 8.99 -50.14
N SER A 349 -8.09 10.24 -49.77
CA SER A 349 -7.58 11.43 -50.47
C SER A 349 -6.06 11.63 -50.33
N GLY A 350 -5.47 11.23 -49.20
CA GLY A 350 -4.01 11.37 -48.95
C GLY A 350 -3.11 10.43 -49.76
N SER A 351 -3.67 9.38 -50.37
CA SER A 351 -2.90 8.42 -51.18
C SER A 351 -2.65 8.88 -52.62
N LYS A 352 -3.41 9.85 -53.14
CA LYS A 352 -3.28 10.32 -54.53
C LYS A 352 -2.09 11.25 -54.75
N GLN A 353 -1.74 12.12 -53.80
CA GLN A 353 -0.63 13.07 -53.96
C GLN A 353 0.76 12.40 -54.02
N LYS A 354 0.93 11.20 -53.44
CA LYS A 354 2.22 10.50 -53.48
C LYS A 354 2.47 9.74 -54.78
N LYS A 355 1.42 9.49 -55.59
CA LYS A 355 1.52 8.81 -56.89
C LYS A 355 1.84 9.76 -58.06
N GLU A 356 1.51 11.04 -57.94
CA GLU A 356 1.85 12.04 -58.97
C GLU A 356 3.28 12.57 -58.83
N ALA A 357 3.86 12.56 -57.62
CA ALA A 357 5.26 12.93 -57.41
C ALA A 357 6.26 11.84 -57.84
N GLN A 358 5.86 10.57 -57.92
CA GLN A 358 6.72 9.46 -58.39
C GLN A 358 6.65 9.20 -59.90
N ASN A 359 5.73 9.83 -60.63
CA ASN A 359 5.60 9.70 -62.09
C ASN A 359 6.20 10.89 -62.85
N HIS A 360 6.87 11.83 -62.15
CA HIS A 360 7.52 13.01 -62.72
C HIS A 360 9.01 13.15 -62.35
N GLU A 361 9.61 12.13 -61.72
CA GLU A 361 11.05 11.83 -61.77
C GLU A 361 11.28 10.66 -62.73
#